data_AF-A0A7W0AFH6-F1
#
_entry.id   AF-A0A7W0AFH6-F1
#
_cell.length_a   1.000
_cell.length_b   1.000
_cell.length_c   1.000
_cell.angle_alpha   90.00
_cell.angle_beta   90.00
_cell.angle_gamma   90.00
#
_symmetry.space_group_name_H-M   'P 1'
#
loop_
_entity.id
_entity.type
_entity.pdbx_description
1 polymer ?
#
loop_
_entity_poly.entity_id
_entity_poly.type
_entity_poly.pdbx_seq_one_letter_code
_entity_poly.pdbx_strand_id
1 'polypeptide(L)' 'MALVTGLRFSLTLAEVEDLAVIEFTHRERLSAPFELSVRFASRNGSLSARDILDREATLTIWQDDEMLRQV' A
#
# COMPACT_ATOMS: atom_id res chain seq x y z
N MET A 1 4.41 -21.71 6.68
CA MET A 1 3.01 -21.97 6.33
C MET A 1 2.29 -20.63 6.35
N ALA A 2 1.77 -20.16 5.21
CA ALA A 2 0.95 -18.95 5.19
C ALA A 2 -0.39 -19.28 5.85
N LEU A 3 -0.70 -18.61 6.97
CA LEU A 3 -2.03 -18.66 7.56
C LEU A 3 -2.99 -18.07 6.54
N VAL A 4 -3.98 -18.85 6.07
CA VAL A 4 -5.08 -18.31 5.26
C VAL A 4 -5.94 -17.49 6.20
N THR A 5 -5.59 -16.21 6.36
CA THR A 5 -6.31 -15.26 7.21
C THR A 5 -7.41 -14.49 6.45
N GLY A 6 -7.53 -14.72 5.13
CA GLY A 6 -8.38 -13.92 4.25
C GLY A 6 -7.84 -12.50 4.02
N LEU A 7 -6.69 -12.14 4.59
CA LEU A 7 -6.14 -10.80 4.46
C LEU A 7 -5.62 -10.55 3.05
N ARG A 8 -6.03 -9.42 2.48
CA ARG A 8 -5.48 -8.86 1.23
C ARG A 8 -5.05 -7.42 1.46
N PHE A 9 -4.05 -6.98 0.70
CA PHE A 9 -3.51 -5.64 0.77
C PHE A 9 -3.41 -5.07 -0.65
N SER A 10 -3.91 -3.85 -0.84
CA SER A 10 -3.80 -3.13 -2.11
C SER A 10 -3.20 -1.75 -1.88
N LEU A 11 -2.38 -1.32 -2.84
CA LEU A 11 -1.80 0.02 -2.85
C LEU A 11 -2.36 0.77 -4.06
N THR A 12 -2.99 1.90 -3.81
CA THR A 12 -3.40 2.84 -4.84
C THR A 12 -2.41 3.99 -4.87
N LEU A 13 -1.87 4.29 -6.03
CA LEU A 13 -1.02 5.45 -6.30
C LEU A 13 -1.67 6.24 -7.44
N ALA A 14 -1.72 7.57 -7.33
CA ALA A 14 -2.32 8.41 -8.35
C ALA A 14 -1.68 8.13 -9.74
N GLU A 15 -2.53 7.86 -10.74
CA GLU A 15 -2.11 7.63 -12.14
C GLU A 15 -1.24 6.37 -12.36
N VAL A 16 -1.13 5.48 -11.36
CA VAL A 16 -0.36 4.24 -11.44
C VAL A 16 -1.24 3.04 -11.09
N GLU A 17 -1.30 2.07 -12.01
CA GLU A 17 -2.08 0.83 -11.85
C GLU A 17 -1.18 -0.40 -11.72
N ASP A 18 -1.79 -1.57 -11.50
CA ASP A 18 -1.13 -2.89 -11.45
C ASP A 18 0.01 -3.00 -10.42
N LEU A 19 -0.25 -2.51 -9.22
CA LEU A 19 0.67 -2.59 -8.08
C LEU A 19 0.33 -3.76 -7.15
N ALA A 20 1.36 -4.48 -6.72
CA ALA A 20 1.25 -5.57 -5.76
C ALA A 20 2.08 -5.27 -4.49
N VAL A 21 1.44 -5.28 -3.32
CA VAL A 21 2.11 -5.07 -2.03
C VAL A 21 2.92 -6.31 -1.65
N ILE A 22 4.21 -6.15 -1.35
CA ILE A 22 5.11 -7.21 -0.90
C ILE A 22 5.18 -7.22 0.63
N GLU A 23 5.47 -6.05 1.21
CA GLU A 23 5.55 -5.84 2.65
C GLU A 23 5.25 -4.37 2.96
N PHE A 24 4.78 -4.10 4.17
CA PHE A 24 4.63 -2.74 4.65
C PHE A 24 4.88 -2.64 6.15
N THR A 25 5.22 -1.45 6.62
CA THR A 25 5.28 -1.10 8.02
C THR A 25 4.58 0.23 8.21
N HIS A 26 3.61 0.26 9.13
CA HIS A 26 2.88 1.46 9.50
C HIS A 26 3.19 1.83 10.95
N ARG A 27 3.62 3.08 11.17
CA ARG A 27 3.94 3.61 12.51
C ARG A 27 3.17 4.90 12.73
N GLU A 28 2.39 4.94 13.80
CA GLU A 28 1.64 6.12 14.21
C GLU A 28 1.83 6.39 15.71
N ARG A 29 1.75 7.67 16.10
CA ARG A 29 1.81 8.12 17.48
C ARG A 29 0.88 9.31 17.66
N LEU A 30 0.36 9.48 18.88
CA LEU A 30 -0.48 10.63 19.20
C LEU A 30 0.31 11.93 19.01
N SER A 31 -0.33 12.92 18.38
CA SER A 31 0.23 14.25 18.12
C SER A 31 1.50 14.25 17.26
N ALA A 32 1.69 13.23 16.43
CA ALA A 32 2.76 13.19 15.43
C ALA A 32 2.22 12.68 14.09
N PRO A 33 2.83 13.05 12.96
CA PRO A 33 2.55 12.42 11.67
C PRO A 33 2.81 10.91 11.73
N PHE A 34 2.06 10.16 10.95
CA PHE A 34 2.34 8.74 10.73
C PHE A 34 3.45 8.56 9.69
N GLU A 35 4.05 7.37 9.70
CA GLU A 35 4.98 6.90 8.68
C GLU A 35 4.42 5.58 8.11
N LEU A 36 4.27 5.54 6.79
CA LEU A 36 3.90 4.34 6.06
C LEU A 36 5.02 4.00 5.07
N SER A 37 5.74 2.90 5.34
CA SER A 37 6.73 2.34 4.43
C SER A 37 6.11 1.15 3.71
N VAL A 38 6.02 1.20 2.37
CA VAL A 38 5.48 0.11 1.55
C VAL A 38 6.52 -0.32 0.54
N ARG A 39 6.76 -1.62 0.46
CA ARG A 39 7.49 -2.24 -0.64
C ARG A 39 6.48 -2.91 -1.55
N PHE A 40 6.52 -2.56 -2.83
CA PHE A 40 5.58 -3.08 -3.82
C PHE A 40 6.31 -3.50 -5.10
N ALA A 41 5.65 -4.33 -5.90
CA ALA A 41 6.03 -4.64 -7.26
C ALA A 41 5.07 -3.95 -8.22
N SER A 42 5.56 -3.56 -9.40
CA SER A 42 4.74 -3.09 -10.51
C SER A 42 5.05 -3.92 -11.75
N ARG A 43 4.04 -4.10 -12.61
CA ARG A 43 4.25 -4.62 -13.97
C ARG A 43 4.83 -3.58 -14.92
N ASN A 44 4.69 -2.29 -14.60
CA ASN A 44 5.28 -1.20 -15.37
C ASN A 44 6.75 -1.00 -14.98
N GLY A 45 7.66 -1.53 -15.79
CA GLY A 45 9.11 -1.37 -15.60
C GLY A 45 9.67 0.02 -15.93
N SER A 46 8.83 0.95 -16.41
CA SER A 46 9.23 2.31 -16.80
C SER A 46 8.76 3.38 -15.83
N LEU A 47 8.30 3.00 -14.63
CA LEU A 47 7.95 3.95 -13.59
C LEU A 47 9.14 4.83 -13.22
N SER A 48 8.95 6.13 -13.35
CA SER A 48 9.94 7.14 -12.99
C SER A 48 9.64 7.71 -11.60
N ALA A 49 10.61 8.43 -11.04
CA ALA A 49 10.42 9.11 -9.77
C ALA A 49 9.26 10.14 -9.81
N ARG A 50 8.96 10.74 -10.97
CA ARG A 50 7.88 11.73 -11.11
C ARG A 50 6.48 11.12 -11.02
N ASP A 51 6.39 9.83 -11.32
CA ASP A 51 5.15 9.06 -11.25
C ASP A 51 4.83 8.61 -9.81
N ILE A 52 5.80 8.74 -8.89
CA ILE A 52 5.73 8.20 -7.53
C ILE A 52 5.87 9.29 -6.46
N LEU A 53 6.80 10.23 -6.63
CA LEU A 53 7.10 11.27 -5.64
C LEU A 53 5.98 12.31 -5.59
N ASP A 54 5.68 12.77 -4.37
CA ASP A 54 4.66 13.78 -4.07
C ASP A 54 3.27 13.44 -4.64
N ARG A 55 2.98 12.15 -4.77
CA ARG A 55 1.66 11.63 -5.16
C ARG A 55 0.92 11.07 -3.95
N GLU A 56 -0.38 11.27 -3.95
CA GLU A 56 -1.25 10.62 -2.98
C GLU A 56 -1.17 9.11 -3.16
N ALA A 57 -0.99 8.41 -2.04
CA ALA A 57 -0.89 6.98 -1.98
C ALA A 57 -1.80 6.49 -0.85
N THR A 58 -2.54 5.41 -1.09
CA THR A 58 -3.42 4.82 -0.10
C THR A 58 -3.18 3.32 -0.01
N LEU A 59 -2.86 2.84 1.20
CA LEU A 59 -2.82 1.40 1.49
C LEU A 59 -4.17 0.99 2.04
N THR A 60 -4.83 0.04 1.38
CA THR A 60 -6.07 -0.56 1.87
C THR A 60 -5.82 -1.98 2.37
N ILE A 61 -6.29 -2.25 3.59
CA ILE A 61 -6.27 -3.56 4.23
C ILE A 61 -7.68 -4.14 4.12
N TRP A 62 -7.76 -5.34 3.55
CA TRP A 62 -8.99 -6.08 3.33
C TRP A 62 -8.95 -7.39 4.09
N GLN A 63 -10.12 -7.87 4.50
CA GLN A 63 -10.31 -9.24 4.94
C GLN A 63 -11.52 -9.81 4.23
N ASP A 64 -11.32 -10.90 3.52
CA ASP A 64 -12.29 -11.43 2.56
C ASP A 64 -12.68 -10.32 1.57
N ASP A 65 -13.94 -9.88 1.54
CA ASP A 65 -14.42 -8.80 0.67
C ASP A 65 -14.77 -7.51 1.42
N GLU A 66 -14.41 -7.41 2.71
CA GLU A 66 -14.63 -6.21 3.52
C GLU A 66 -13.35 -5.37 3.65
N MET A 67 -13.51 -4.06 3.50
CA MET A 67 -12.46 -3.08 3.75
C MET A 67 -12.32 -2.87 5.27
N LEU A 68 -11.20 -3.28 5.85
CA LEU A 68 -10.94 -3.13 7.28
C LEU A 68 -10.33 -1.78 7.63
N ARG A 69 -9.39 -1.29 6.81
CA ARG A 69 -8.65 -0.06 7.11
C ARG A 69 -8.06 0.55 5.85
N GLN A 70 -7.97 1.88 5.85
CA GLN A 70 -7.19 2.65 4.90
C GLN A 70 -6.19 3.54 5.64
N VAL A 71 -5.05 3.77 5.00
CA VAL A 71 -3.95 4.62 5.46
C VAL A 71 -3.50 5.48 4.30
#